data_AF-V2X4R3-F1
#
_entry.id   AF-V2X4R3-F1
#
_cell.length_a   1.000
_cell.length_b   1.000
_cell.length_c   1.000
_cell.angle_alpha   90.00
_cell.angle_beta   90.00
_cell.angle_gamma   90.00
#
_symmetry.space_group_name_H-M   'P 1'
#
loop_
_entity.id
_entity.type
_entity.pdbx_description
1 polymer ?
#
loop_
_entity_poly.entity_id
_entity_poly.type
_entity_poly.pdbx_seq_one_letter_code
_entity_poly.pdbx_strand_id
1 'polypeptide(L)'
;MYGVVRFLDTEILPASAPEGFPKIIKSGIDEEGQHPKSPAITGPDGIATLLYHIGYPEALKRLLDTQGTEEFNLRVYCRSRVFQDVYIGFVCTVTGRLADHGVRYIIQRDPEQRVGKWVPLSTSDLGSSWDGPEDWIRAQGAAVTKGIWFNQHWDRENIDISWSGMSTSDKESLAAFMQERHVKLAQKRAQREAEEREEMNLIGNSHPNIDTELSELRYRKRQMECRAKCGEKNPGLQCSKCKFARYCSSACQAEDWKYHKTYCGAVHQRFW
;
A
#
# COMPACT_ATOMS: atom_id res chain seq x y z
N MET A 1 -4.29 2.67 -17.91
CA MET A 1 -5.75 2.89 -17.69
C MET A 1 -6.05 2.82 -16.21
N TYR A 2 -5.99 4.00 -15.59
CA TYR A 2 -6.19 4.27 -14.17
C TYR A 2 -7.26 3.39 -13.52
N GLY A 3 -6.93 2.80 -12.37
CA GLY A 3 -7.94 2.36 -11.42
C GLY A 3 -8.41 3.54 -10.57
N VAL A 4 -9.70 3.57 -10.24
CA VAL A 4 -10.19 4.38 -9.11
C VAL A 4 -9.81 3.66 -7.83
N VAL A 5 -9.27 4.38 -6.85
CA VAL A 5 -8.92 3.80 -5.54
C VAL A 5 -10.11 3.08 -4.94
N ARG A 6 -9.88 1.83 -4.52
CA ARG A 6 -10.83 0.98 -3.82
C ARG A 6 -10.31 0.70 -2.43
N PHE A 7 -11.14 0.88 -1.41
CA PHE A 7 -10.83 0.45 -0.06
C PHE A 7 -11.39 -0.96 0.20
N LEU A 8 -10.70 -1.72 1.04
CA LEU A 8 -11.15 -2.99 1.58
C LEU A 8 -12.03 -2.72 2.80
N ASP A 9 -13.19 -3.37 2.84
CA ASP A 9 -14.07 -3.31 3.99
C ASP A 9 -13.67 -4.42 4.98
N THR A 10 -13.32 -4.03 6.20
CA THR A 10 -12.93 -4.97 7.27
C THR A 10 -13.73 -4.66 8.52
N GLU A 11 -13.82 -5.64 9.43
CA GLU A 11 -14.57 -5.48 10.68
C GLU A 11 -14.05 -4.31 11.54
N ILE A 12 -12.73 -4.08 11.53
CA ILE A 12 -12.08 -3.03 12.34
C ILE A 12 -11.88 -1.72 11.58
N LEU A 13 -11.73 -1.76 10.25
CA LEU A 13 -11.52 -0.60 9.38
C LEU A 13 -12.55 -0.65 8.24
N PRO A 14 -13.72 -0.01 8.40
CA PRO A 14 -14.75 -0.02 7.38
C PRO A 14 -14.39 0.91 6.21
N ALA A 15 -14.71 0.49 4.99
CA ALA A 15 -14.43 1.28 3.79
C ALA A 15 -15.22 2.60 3.72
N SER A 16 -16.32 2.69 4.48
CA SER A 16 -17.16 3.88 4.64
C SER A 16 -16.62 4.90 5.66
N ALA A 17 -15.49 4.63 6.30
CA ALA A 17 -14.92 5.53 7.30
C ALA A 17 -14.64 6.93 6.71
N PRO A 18 -14.89 8.01 7.48
CA PRO A 18 -14.60 9.38 7.04
C PRO A 18 -13.11 9.60 6.72
N GLU A 19 -12.81 10.74 6.08
CA GLU A 19 -11.41 11.14 5.90
C GLU A 19 -10.72 11.39 7.25
N GLY A 20 -9.45 10.99 7.36
CA GLY A 20 -8.69 11.04 8.62
C GLY A 20 -8.89 9.82 9.51
N PHE A 21 -9.71 8.86 9.11
CA PHE A 21 -9.76 7.53 9.70
C PHE A 21 -9.06 6.55 8.75
N PRO A 22 -8.20 5.66 9.27
CA PRO A 22 -7.43 4.76 8.43
C PRO A 22 -8.34 3.78 7.70
N LYS A 23 -8.07 3.59 6.40
CA LYS A 23 -8.69 2.56 5.56
C LYS A 23 -7.62 1.70 4.91
N ILE A 24 -7.96 0.46 4.58
CA ILE A 24 -7.07 -0.42 3.84
C ILE A 24 -7.29 -0.21 2.36
N ILE A 25 -6.26 0.23 1.64
CA ILE A 25 -6.29 0.35 0.18
C ILE A 25 -6.26 -1.07 -0.40
N LYS A 26 -7.25 -1.40 -1.24
CA LYS A 26 -7.34 -2.68 -1.96
C LYS A 26 -6.69 -2.61 -3.34
N SER A 27 -6.91 -1.50 -4.06
CA SER A 27 -6.42 -1.30 -5.43
C SER A 27 -6.64 0.13 -5.90
N GLY A 28 -6.14 0.46 -7.11
CA GLY A 28 -6.47 1.71 -7.81
C GLY A 28 -5.39 2.78 -7.76
N ILE A 29 -4.17 2.42 -7.37
CA ILE A 29 -2.96 3.20 -7.61
C ILE A 29 -2.04 2.32 -8.48
N ASP A 30 -1.49 2.88 -9.55
CA ASP A 30 -0.60 2.22 -10.51
C ASP A 30 0.53 3.16 -10.99
N GLU A 31 1.30 2.74 -11.99
CA GLU A 31 2.42 3.50 -12.60
C GLU A 31 2.00 4.86 -13.16
N GLU A 32 0.73 5.02 -13.54
CA GLU A 32 0.17 6.27 -14.04
C GLU A 32 -0.38 7.14 -12.88
N GLY A 33 -0.33 6.63 -11.64
CA GLY A 33 -0.74 7.30 -10.42
C GLY A 33 -2.14 6.92 -9.95
N GLN A 34 -2.91 7.91 -9.53
CA GLN A 34 -4.26 7.78 -8.98
C GLN A 34 -5.24 8.52 -9.88
N HIS A 35 -6.36 7.89 -10.23
CA HIS A 35 -7.38 8.56 -11.05
C HIS A 35 -7.94 9.81 -10.34
N PRO A 36 -8.20 10.95 -11.01
CA PRO A 36 -8.69 12.17 -10.38
C PRO A 36 -10.02 12.03 -9.62
N LYS A 37 -10.88 11.09 -10.03
CA LYS A 37 -12.14 10.75 -9.33
C LYS A 37 -11.96 9.77 -8.17
N SER A 38 -10.72 9.41 -7.83
CA SER A 38 -10.48 8.54 -6.70
C SER A 38 -10.79 9.26 -5.40
N PRO A 39 -11.31 8.54 -4.38
CA PRO A 39 -11.39 9.10 -3.05
C PRO A 39 -9.99 9.54 -2.57
N ALA A 40 -9.96 10.53 -1.67
CA ALA A 40 -8.73 10.95 -1.03
C ALA A 40 -8.08 9.76 -0.28
N ILE A 41 -6.76 9.67 -0.42
CA ILE A 41 -5.92 8.77 0.37
C ILE A 41 -5.00 9.63 1.23
N THR A 42 -4.82 9.21 2.46
CA THR A 42 -4.09 9.91 3.51
C THR A 42 -3.01 9.02 4.08
N GLY A 43 -2.05 9.59 4.80
CA GLY A 43 -1.01 8.81 5.49
C GLY A 43 -1.56 7.64 6.32
N PRO A 44 -2.59 7.82 7.17
CA PRO A 44 -3.22 6.73 7.90
C PRO A 44 -3.66 5.54 7.03
N ASP A 45 -4.17 5.81 5.81
CA ASP A 45 -4.57 4.75 4.88
C ASP A 45 -3.36 3.91 4.46
N GLY A 46 -2.24 4.54 4.13
CA GLY A 46 -1.00 3.85 3.77
C GLY A 46 -0.42 3.01 4.91
N ILE A 47 -0.48 3.53 6.14
CA ILE A 47 0.03 2.87 7.34
C ILE A 47 -0.78 1.62 7.67
N ALA A 48 -2.11 1.76 7.71
CA ALA A 48 -3.00 0.63 7.96
C ALA A 48 -2.89 -0.42 6.86
N THR A 49 -2.80 0.01 5.60
CA THR A 49 -2.56 -0.87 4.45
C THR A 49 -1.26 -1.64 4.58
N LEU A 50 -0.17 -0.96 4.95
CA LEU A 50 1.14 -1.57 5.16
C LEU A 50 1.08 -2.65 6.24
N LEU A 51 0.57 -2.33 7.44
CA LEU A 51 0.47 -3.30 8.54
C LEU A 51 -0.45 -4.48 8.20
N TYR A 52 -1.57 -4.21 7.51
CA TYR A 52 -2.46 -5.24 7.01
C TYR A 52 -1.74 -6.21 6.07
N HIS A 53 -0.98 -5.70 5.10
CA HIS A 53 -0.23 -6.52 4.14
C HIS A 53 1.02 -7.18 4.72
N ILE A 54 1.63 -6.61 5.76
CA ILE A 54 2.73 -7.27 6.48
C ILE A 54 2.25 -8.63 6.99
N GLY A 55 0.99 -8.72 7.43
CA GLY A 55 0.36 -9.95 7.88
C GLY A 55 0.58 -10.26 9.36
N TYR A 56 0.83 -9.22 10.18
CA TYR A 56 0.90 -9.34 11.64
C TYR A 56 -0.27 -8.56 12.27
N PRO A 57 -1.44 -9.20 12.47
CA PRO A 57 -2.66 -8.51 12.90
C PRO A 57 -2.52 -7.77 14.24
N GLU A 58 -1.66 -8.27 15.12
CA GLU A 58 -1.44 -7.66 16.44
C GLU A 58 -0.88 -6.24 16.33
N ALA A 59 0.05 -5.99 15.40
CA ALA A 59 0.56 -4.63 15.17
C ALA A 59 -0.56 -3.66 14.75
N LEU A 60 -1.47 -4.10 13.88
CA LEU A 60 -2.60 -3.27 13.48
C LEU A 60 -3.56 -3.04 14.65
N LYS A 61 -3.82 -4.05 15.48
CA LYS A 61 -4.65 -3.88 16.68
C LYS A 61 -4.05 -2.88 17.66
N ARG A 62 -2.75 -2.99 17.95
CA ARG A 62 -2.03 -2.09 18.86
C ARG A 62 -1.95 -0.67 18.33
N LEU A 63 -1.78 -0.51 17.02
CA LEU A 63 -1.85 0.81 16.38
C LEU A 63 -3.20 1.50 16.58
N LEU A 64 -4.30 0.75 16.61
CA LEU A 64 -5.65 1.27 16.76
C LEU A 64 -6.11 1.35 18.24
N ASP A 65 -5.31 0.83 19.17
CA ASP A 65 -5.63 0.75 20.59
C ASP A 65 -5.32 2.07 21.32
N THR A 66 -6.30 2.97 21.29
CA THR A 66 -6.23 4.29 21.96
C THR A 66 -6.22 4.25 23.49
N GLN A 67 -6.34 3.08 24.13
CA GLN A 67 -6.39 2.96 25.59
C GLN A 67 -5.16 2.24 26.16
N GLY A 68 -4.72 1.17 25.51
CA GLY A 68 -3.58 0.37 25.95
C GLY A 68 -2.26 0.71 25.27
N THR A 69 -2.27 1.54 24.22
CA THR A 69 -1.07 1.94 23.49
C THR A 69 -0.95 3.47 23.42
N GLU A 70 -0.04 4.02 24.23
CA GLU A 70 0.28 5.45 24.24
C GLU A 70 1.18 5.85 23.07
N GLU A 71 2.17 5.01 22.75
CA GLU A 71 3.11 5.23 21.65
C GLU A 71 3.17 4.01 20.74
N PHE A 72 3.14 4.23 19.43
CA PHE A 72 3.36 3.21 18.42
C PHE A 72 4.38 3.72 17.40
N ASN A 73 5.43 2.92 17.16
CA ASN A 73 6.49 3.24 16.23
C ASN A 73 6.55 2.19 15.11
N LEU A 74 6.56 2.66 13.87
CA LEU A 74 6.75 1.86 12.67
C LEU A 74 7.83 2.49 11.80
N ARG A 75 8.83 1.69 11.44
CA ARG A 75 9.90 2.09 10.53
C ARG A 75 10.00 1.11 9.37
N VAL A 76 10.05 1.63 8.15
CA VAL A 76 10.30 0.83 6.94
C VAL A 76 11.54 1.36 6.25
N TYR A 77 12.57 0.51 6.16
CA TYR A 77 13.79 0.89 5.46
C TYR A 77 13.66 0.60 3.97
N CYS A 78 13.73 1.65 3.16
CA CYS A 78 13.68 1.58 1.71
C CYS A 78 15.04 1.19 1.11
N ARG A 79 16.15 1.45 1.82
CA ARG A 79 17.54 1.18 1.37
C ARG A 79 17.80 1.58 -0.09
N SER A 80 17.14 2.63 -0.56
CA SER A 80 17.25 3.14 -1.93
C SER A 80 18.01 4.47 -1.91
N ARG A 81 18.83 4.72 -2.94
CA ARG A 81 19.45 6.04 -3.13
C ARG A 81 18.45 7.08 -3.68
N VAL A 82 17.32 6.61 -4.20
CA VAL A 82 16.29 7.43 -4.87
C VAL A 82 15.05 7.60 -3.98
N PHE A 83 14.77 6.63 -3.11
CA PHE A 83 13.62 6.66 -2.20
C PHE A 83 14.10 6.74 -0.76
N GLN A 84 13.57 7.70 0.00
CA GLN A 84 13.82 7.82 1.42
C GLN A 84 13.09 6.72 2.20
N ASP A 85 13.65 6.36 3.36
CA ASP A 85 13.01 5.46 4.32
C ASP A 85 11.68 6.08 4.81
N VAL A 86 10.71 5.25 5.18
CA VAL A 86 9.39 5.71 5.66
C VAL A 86 9.31 5.56 7.18
N TYR A 87 8.96 6.65 7.87
CA TYR A 87 8.90 6.69 9.34
C TYR A 87 7.56 7.14 9.89
N ILE A 88 7.10 6.45 10.94
CA ILE A 88 5.97 6.83 11.79
C ILE A 88 6.44 6.65 13.24
N GLY A 89 6.88 7.72 13.92
CA GLY A 89 7.54 7.68 15.25
C GLY A 89 9.07 7.95 15.21
N PHE A 90 9.71 8.39 16.31
CA PHE A 90 11.07 9.00 16.32
C PHE A 90 12.30 8.08 16.53
N VAL A 91 13.45 8.62 16.04
CA VAL A 91 14.89 8.47 16.34
C VAL A 91 15.48 7.08 16.65
N CYS A 92 16.40 6.66 15.77
CA CYS A 92 17.36 5.60 16.00
C CYS A 92 18.44 6.04 16.98
N THR A 93 18.37 5.56 18.23
CA THR A 93 19.36 5.81 19.29
C THR A 93 20.75 5.25 19.00
N VAL A 94 20.87 4.33 18.03
CA VAL A 94 22.13 3.64 17.69
C VAL A 94 22.99 4.42 16.70
N THR A 95 22.39 5.28 15.85
CA THR A 95 23.12 5.92 14.75
C THR A 95 23.21 7.44 14.85
N GLY A 96 22.46 8.07 15.77
CA GLY A 96 22.47 9.52 15.97
C GLY A 96 22.01 10.34 14.75
N ARG A 97 21.49 9.68 13.70
CA ARG A 97 20.96 10.34 12.51
C ARG A 97 19.50 10.73 12.73
N LEU A 98 19.18 11.96 12.36
CA LEU A 98 17.81 12.44 12.22
C LEU A 98 17.11 11.54 11.18
N ALA A 99 15.91 11.07 11.49
CA ALA A 99 15.12 10.31 10.53
C ALA A 99 14.68 11.24 9.37
N ASP A 100 14.99 10.85 8.14
CA ASP A 100 14.48 11.49 6.93
C ASP A 100 13.01 11.09 6.71
N HIS A 101 12.08 12.06 6.57
CA HIS A 101 10.66 11.93 6.22
C HIS A 101 9.80 11.00 7.10
N GLY A 102 8.97 11.60 7.95
CA GLY A 102 7.96 10.87 8.71
C GLY A 102 6.80 11.75 9.13
N VAL A 103 5.63 11.14 9.34
CA VAL A 103 4.46 11.85 9.83
C VAL A 103 4.06 11.26 11.17
N ARG A 104 3.85 12.13 12.17
CA ARG A 104 3.26 11.75 13.46
C ARG A 104 1.77 12.04 13.44
N TYR A 105 1.02 11.23 14.16
CA TYR A 105 -0.41 11.43 14.34
C TYR A 105 -0.75 11.35 15.82
N ILE A 106 -1.62 12.26 16.26
CA ILE A 106 -2.39 12.08 17.49
C ILE A 106 -3.69 11.38 17.10
N ILE A 107 -4.02 10.30 17.78
CA ILE A 107 -5.30 9.61 17.58
C ILE A 107 -6.29 10.15 18.61
N GLN A 108 -7.24 10.95 18.14
CA GLN A 108 -8.31 11.50 18.97
C GLN A 108 -9.46 10.51 19.03
N ARG A 109 -9.90 10.14 20.23
CA ARG A 109 -11.03 9.24 20.41
C ARG A 109 -12.31 9.85 19.83
N ASP A 110 -13.06 9.04 19.11
CA ASP A 110 -14.38 9.36 18.60
C ASP A 110 -15.38 8.36 19.19
N PRO A 111 -16.40 8.79 19.96
CA PRO A 111 -17.41 7.90 20.52
C PRO A 111 -18.29 7.20 19.47
N GLU A 112 -18.42 7.78 18.28
CA GLU A 112 -19.27 7.28 17.20
C GLU A 112 -18.54 6.31 16.27
N GLN A 113 -17.20 6.27 16.33
CA GLN A 113 -16.36 5.43 15.50
C GLN A 113 -15.59 4.39 16.32
N ARG A 114 -15.35 3.22 15.73
CA ARG A 114 -14.54 2.16 16.39
C ARG A 114 -13.07 2.52 16.53
N VAL A 115 -12.58 3.40 15.66
CA VAL A 115 -11.20 3.87 15.62
C VAL A 115 -11.21 5.37 15.83
N GLY A 116 -10.21 5.91 16.53
CA GLY A 116 -10.08 7.35 16.69
C GLY A 116 -9.68 8.06 15.38
N LYS A 117 -9.94 9.37 15.32
CA LYS A 117 -9.54 10.25 14.22
C LYS A 117 -8.04 10.54 14.30
N TRP A 118 -7.33 10.37 13.20
CA TRP A 118 -5.90 10.64 13.12
C TRP A 118 -5.66 12.09 12.73
N VAL A 119 -5.08 12.85 13.65
CA VAL A 119 -4.72 14.25 13.46
C VAL A 119 -3.22 14.33 13.24
N PRO A 120 -2.74 14.78 12.06
CA PRO A 120 -1.30 14.93 11.84
C PRO A 120 -0.73 15.96 12.81
N LEU A 121 0.40 15.64 13.43
CA LEU A 121 1.15 16.54 14.29
C LEU A 121 2.34 17.10 13.52
N SER A 122 2.52 18.43 13.56
CA SER A 122 3.73 19.03 13.00
C SER A 122 4.95 18.57 13.78
N THR A 123 6.05 18.31 13.08
CA THR A 123 7.32 18.00 13.73
C THR A 123 7.99 19.23 14.34
N SER A 124 7.57 20.45 13.96
CA SER A 124 7.97 21.71 14.60
C SER A 124 7.48 21.82 16.04
N ASP A 125 6.32 21.23 16.38
CA ASP A 125 5.79 21.13 17.75
C ASP A 125 6.66 20.28 18.69
N LEU A 126 7.68 19.61 18.14
CA LEU A 126 8.62 18.75 18.85
C LEU A 126 10.08 19.24 18.73
N GLY A 127 10.28 20.50 18.33
CA GLY A 127 11.60 21.13 18.24
C GLY A 127 12.42 20.75 16.99
N SER A 128 11.78 20.22 15.94
CA SER A 128 12.40 19.87 14.66
C SER A 128 12.28 21.01 13.63
N SER A 129 13.23 21.15 12.71
CA SER A 129 13.24 22.19 11.66
C SER A 129 12.21 21.99 10.54
N TRP A 130 11.38 20.96 10.65
CA TRP A 130 10.36 20.60 9.68
C TRP A 130 9.05 21.26 10.10
N ASP A 131 8.79 22.45 9.56
CA ASP A 131 7.58 23.23 9.77
C ASP A 131 6.75 23.29 8.48
N GLY A 132 5.42 23.24 8.61
CA GLY A 132 4.52 23.35 7.47
C GLY A 132 3.05 23.37 7.88
N PRO A 133 2.18 24.06 7.13
CA PRO A 133 0.75 24.06 7.39
C PRO A 133 0.17 22.64 7.28
N GLU A 134 -0.98 22.39 7.90
CA GLU A 134 -1.65 21.08 7.92
C GLU A 134 -1.74 20.42 6.52
N ASP A 135 -2.05 21.22 5.50
CA ASP A 135 -2.13 20.78 4.10
C ASP A 135 -0.83 20.15 3.60
N TRP A 136 0.31 20.71 3.98
CA TRP A 136 1.61 20.20 3.59
C TRP A 136 1.90 18.85 4.25
N ILE A 137 1.58 18.71 5.54
CA ILE A 137 1.76 17.44 6.28
C ILE A 137 0.85 16.34 5.68
N ARG A 138 -0.41 16.69 5.36
CA ARG A 138 -1.34 15.79 4.68
C ARG A 138 -0.82 15.37 3.31
N ALA A 139 -0.30 16.31 2.52
CA ALA A 139 0.29 16.03 1.22
C ALA A 139 1.48 15.07 1.33
N GLN A 140 2.35 15.24 2.34
CA GLN A 140 3.44 14.30 2.60
C GLN A 140 2.92 12.91 2.99
N GLY A 141 1.95 12.82 3.90
CA GLY A 141 1.34 11.53 4.26
C GLY A 141 0.71 10.81 3.06
N ALA A 142 0.05 11.55 2.17
CA ALA A 142 -0.48 11.02 0.92
C ALA A 142 0.65 10.56 -0.03
N ALA A 143 1.75 11.30 -0.13
CA ALA A 143 2.92 10.91 -0.92
C ALA A 143 3.57 9.63 -0.38
N VAL A 144 3.73 9.51 0.95
CA VAL A 144 4.21 8.29 1.62
C VAL A 144 3.31 7.11 1.30
N THR A 145 1.99 7.29 1.42
CA THR A 145 0.99 6.25 1.11
C THR A 145 1.10 5.78 -0.33
N LYS A 146 1.21 6.71 -1.28
CA LYS A 146 1.45 6.39 -2.69
C LYS A 146 2.77 5.67 -2.89
N GLY A 147 3.83 6.08 -2.20
CA GLY A 147 5.14 5.42 -2.24
C GLY A 147 5.08 3.97 -1.76
N ILE A 148 4.44 3.73 -0.61
CA ILE A 148 4.19 2.38 -0.07
C ILE A 148 3.47 1.52 -1.10
N TRP A 149 2.41 2.07 -1.70
CA TRP A 149 1.60 1.34 -2.66
C TRP A 149 2.30 1.05 -3.97
N PHE A 150 2.83 2.09 -4.59
CA PHE A 150 3.46 2.02 -5.90
C PHE A 150 4.67 1.09 -5.88
N ASN A 151 5.54 1.25 -4.87
CA ASN A 151 6.78 0.49 -4.78
C ASN A 151 6.67 -0.77 -3.91
N GLN A 152 5.45 -1.21 -3.59
CA GLN A 152 5.16 -2.42 -2.80
C GLN A 152 6.03 -2.53 -1.53
N HIS A 153 6.21 -1.43 -0.81
CA HIS A 153 7.11 -1.42 0.35
C HIS A 153 6.65 -2.34 1.50
N TRP A 154 5.43 -2.87 1.44
CA TRP A 154 4.97 -3.93 2.33
C TRP A 154 5.66 -5.29 2.14
N ASP A 155 6.47 -5.49 1.10
CA ASP A 155 7.32 -6.69 0.94
C ASP A 155 8.77 -6.44 1.42
N ARG A 156 9.03 -5.32 2.09
CA ARG A 156 10.35 -5.05 2.68
C ARG A 156 10.58 -5.96 3.88
N GLU A 157 11.82 -6.42 4.00
CA GLU A 157 12.28 -7.27 5.10
C GLU A 157 12.64 -6.45 6.34
N ASN A 158 13.17 -5.26 6.11
CA ASN A 158 13.61 -4.37 7.19
C ASN A 158 12.42 -3.50 7.59
N ILE A 159 11.64 -4.01 8.54
CA ILE A 159 10.53 -3.28 9.16
C ILE A 159 10.68 -3.43 10.67
N ASP A 160 10.74 -2.30 11.37
CA ASP A 160 10.75 -2.29 12.83
C ASP A 160 9.38 -1.84 13.33
N ILE A 161 8.84 -2.58 14.30
CA ILE A 161 7.57 -2.28 14.97
C ILE A 161 7.83 -2.28 16.46
N SER A 162 7.41 -1.23 17.15
CA SER A 162 7.39 -1.20 18.61
C SER A 162 6.21 -0.39 19.13
N TRP A 163 5.81 -0.67 20.37
CA TRP A 163 4.76 0.11 21.04
C TRP A 163 5.02 0.18 22.54
N SER A 164 4.43 1.19 23.18
CA SER A 164 4.47 1.38 24.63
C SER A 164 3.85 0.18 25.35
N GLY A 165 4.52 -0.33 26.39
CA GLY A 165 4.01 -1.46 27.17
C GLY A 165 4.17 -2.84 26.52
N MET A 166 4.93 -2.96 25.42
CA MET A 166 5.21 -4.23 24.77
C MET A 166 5.90 -5.22 25.74
N SER A 167 5.23 -6.35 26.00
CA SER A 167 5.72 -7.39 26.90
C SER A 167 6.88 -8.18 26.28
N THR A 168 7.59 -8.98 27.09
CA THR A 168 8.62 -9.90 26.57
C THR A 168 8.03 -10.90 25.58
N SER A 169 6.82 -11.41 25.86
CA SER A 169 6.13 -12.35 24.97
C SER A 169 5.77 -11.72 23.63
N ASP A 170 5.35 -10.44 23.63
CA ASP A 170 5.06 -9.70 22.39
C ASP A 170 6.33 -9.56 21.53
N LYS A 171 7.47 -9.24 22.17
CA LYS A 171 8.77 -9.12 21.49
C LYS A 171 9.21 -10.44 20.86
N GLU A 172 9.06 -11.55 21.58
CA GLU A 172 9.37 -12.89 21.07
C GLU A 172 8.44 -13.30 19.92
N SER A 173 7.14 -13.02 20.04
CA SER A 173 6.16 -13.26 18.97
C SER A 173 6.49 -12.47 17.71
N LEU A 174 6.79 -11.18 17.86
CA LEU A 174 7.17 -10.32 16.75
C LEU A 174 8.47 -10.80 16.08
N ALA A 175 9.48 -11.18 16.88
CA ALA A 175 10.75 -11.69 16.34
C ALA A 175 10.56 -13.00 15.56
N ALA A 176 9.76 -13.94 16.10
CA ALA A 176 9.43 -15.19 15.41
C ALA A 176 8.69 -14.93 14.08
N PHE A 177 7.71 -14.03 14.11
CA PHE A 177 6.98 -13.61 12.90
C PHE A 177 7.92 -13.00 11.86
N MET A 178 8.83 -12.10 12.26
CA MET A 178 9.77 -11.46 11.34
C MET A 178 10.72 -12.48 10.70
N GLN A 179 11.14 -13.50 11.46
CA GLN A 179 11.97 -14.58 10.93
C GLN A 179 11.22 -15.44 9.90
N GLU A 180 9.98 -15.83 10.18
CA GLU A 180 9.14 -16.56 9.22
C GLU A 180 8.92 -15.75 7.95
N ARG A 181 8.61 -14.46 8.12
CA ARG A 181 8.41 -13.52 7.03
C ARG A 181 9.66 -13.37 6.17
N HIS A 182 10.85 -13.30 6.75
CA HIS A 182 12.11 -13.26 6.01
C HIS A 182 12.25 -14.47 5.07
N VAL A 183 11.99 -15.67 5.58
CA VAL A 183 12.01 -16.90 4.76
C VAL A 183 11.00 -16.84 3.62
N LYS A 184 9.76 -16.43 3.91
CA LYS A 184 8.69 -16.31 2.91
C LYS A 184 9.04 -15.29 1.81
N LEU A 185 9.63 -14.16 2.18
CA LEU A 185 10.04 -13.14 1.22
C LEU A 185 11.24 -13.60 0.37
N ALA A 186 12.17 -14.35 0.95
CA ALA A 186 13.27 -14.99 0.21
C ALA A 186 12.74 -15.98 -0.83
N GLN A 187 11.79 -16.85 -0.45
CA GLN A 187 11.12 -17.77 -1.38
C GLN A 187 10.41 -17.01 -2.51
N LYS A 188 9.66 -15.95 -2.18
CA LYS A 188 8.98 -15.10 -3.17
C LYS A 188 9.96 -14.43 -4.14
N ARG A 189 11.13 -13.99 -3.67
CA ARG A 189 12.19 -13.45 -4.54
C ARG A 189 12.74 -14.53 -5.47
N ALA A 190 13.08 -15.70 -4.94
CA ALA A 190 13.57 -16.82 -5.75
C ALA A 190 12.55 -17.25 -6.83
N GLN A 191 11.25 -17.26 -6.49
CA GLN A 191 10.18 -17.52 -7.44
C GLN A 191 10.12 -16.45 -8.53
N ARG A 192 10.13 -15.16 -8.19
CA ARG A 192 10.13 -14.07 -9.18
C ARG A 192 11.32 -14.14 -10.12
N GLU A 193 12.51 -14.42 -9.61
CA GLU A 193 13.72 -14.60 -10.42
C GLU A 193 13.60 -15.82 -11.34
N ALA A 194 12.94 -16.90 -10.91
CA ALA A 194 12.69 -18.07 -11.75
C ALA A 194 11.68 -17.76 -12.87
N GLU A 195 10.58 -17.07 -12.54
CA GLU A 195 9.59 -16.62 -13.53
C GLU A 195 10.20 -15.67 -14.55
N GLU A 196 11.03 -14.72 -14.13
CA GLU A 196 11.74 -13.81 -15.02
C GLU A 196 12.70 -14.54 -15.96
N ARG A 197 13.46 -15.53 -15.45
CA ARG A 197 14.30 -16.39 -16.30
C ARG A 197 13.48 -17.17 -17.32
N GLU A 198 12.31 -17.68 -16.94
CA GLU A 198 11.40 -18.37 -17.86
C GLU A 198 10.88 -17.42 -18.95
N GLU A 199 10.46 -16.20 -18.59
CA GLU A 199 10.04 -15.16 -19.55
C GLU A 199 11.16 -14.81 -20.54
N MET A 200 12.38 -14.61 -20.04
CA MET A 200 13.54 -14.33 -20.90
C MET A 200 13.83 -15.48 -21.87
N ASN A 201 13.74 -16.73 -21.39
CA ASN A 201 13.96 -17.92 -22.23
C ASN A 201 12.89 -18.08 -23.32
N LEU A 202 11.63 -17.69 -23.06
CA LEU A 202 10.55 -17.76 -24.06
C LEU A 202 10.78 -16.82 -25.26
N ILE A 203 11.35 -15.64 -25.01
CA ILE A 203 11.64 -14.66 -26.05
C ILE A 203 13.01 -14.94 -26.71
N GLY A 204 13.95 -15.49 -25.93
CA GLY A 204 15.33 -15.75 -26.34
C GLY A 204 16.27 -14.68 -25.83
N ASN A 205 17.26 -15.10 -25.02
CA ASN A 205 18.15 -14.21 -24.28
C ASN A 205 19.01 -13.27 -25.14
N SER A 206 19.12 -13.53 -26.46
CA SER A 206 19.86 -12.71 -27.43
C SER A 206 18.94 -11.90 -28.35
N HIS A 207 17.65 -11.76 -28.02
CA HIS A 207 16.73 -10.99 -28.83
C HIS A 207 17.15 -9.51 -28.85
N PRO A 208 17.30 -8.87 -30.03
CA PRO A 208 17.82 -7.50 -30.13
C PRO A 208 16.94 -6.45 -29.43
N ASN A 209 15.67 -6.77 -29.16
CA ASN A 209 14.70 -5.91 -28.47
C ASN A 209 14.07 -6.59 -27.23
N ILE A 210 14.85 -7.39 -26.49
CA ILE A 210 14.36 -8.20 -25.36
C ILE A 210 13.51 -7.40 -24.34
N ASP A 211 13.91 -6.17 -24.01
CA ASP A 211 13.18 -5.32 -23.05
C ASP A 211 11.77 -4.95 -23.56
N THR A 212 11.65 -4.66 -24.85
CA THR A 212 10.37 -4.31 -25.48
C THR A 212 9.45 -5.53 -25.50
N GLU A 213 9.97 -6.68 -25.93
CA GLU A 213 9.21 -7.94 -25.97
C GLU A 213 8.77 -8.38 -24.57
N LEU A 214 9.64 -8.27 -23.56
CA LEU A 214 9.29 -8.55 -22.17
C LEU A 214 8.19 -7.61 -21.67
N SER A 215 8.28 -6.32 -21.98
CA SER A 215 7.26 -5.33 -21.64
C SER A 215 5.91 -5.69 -22.27
N GLU A 216 5.89 -6.04 -23.56
CA GLU A 216 4.69 -6.46 -24.27
C GLU A 216 4.09 -7.76 -23.69
N LEU A 217 4.93 -8.76 -23.40
CA LEU A 217 4.51 -10.02 -22.79
C LEU A 217 3.84 -9.76 -21.44
N ARG A 218 4.49 -8.99 -20.57
CA ARG A 218 3.97 -8.62 -19.24
C ARG A 218 2.69 -7.78 -19.36
N TYR A 219 2.62 -6.87 -20.33
CA TYR A 219 1.42 -6.09 -20.62
C TYR A 219 0.24 -6.98 -21.05
N ARG A 220 0.47 -7.94 -21.97
CA ARG A 220 -0.54 -8.90 -22.41
C ARG A 220 -1.01 -9.79 -21.25
N LYS A 221 -0.09 -10.27 -20.41
CA LYS A 221 -0.43 -11.03 -19.19
C LYS A 221 -1.35 -10.22 -18.27
N ARG A 222 -1.01 -8.95 -17.98
CA ARG A 222 -1.85 -8.05 -17.16
C ARG A 222 -3.23 -7.78 -17.77
N GLN A 223 -3.34 -7.66 -19.09
CA GLN A 223 -4.64 -7.53 -19.77
C GLN A 223 -5.53 -8.77 -19.60
N MET A 224 -4.93 -9.94 -19.35
CA MET A 224 -5.61 -11.21 -19.12
C MET A 224 -5.84 -11.51 -17.62
N GLU A 225 -5.70 -10.50 -16.76
CA GLU A 225 -6.10 -10.58 -15.35
C GLU A 225 -7.53 -10.08 -15.17
N CYS A 226 -8.24 -10.68 -14.20
CA CYS A 226 -9.53 -10.15 -13.78
C CYS A 226 -9.37 -8.74 -13.18
N ARG A 227 -10.13 -7.75 -13.67
CA ARG A 227 -10.08 -6.36 -13.17
C ARG A 227 -10.57 -6.22 -11.73
N ALA A 228 -11.32 -7.19 -11.22
CA ALA A 228 -11.69 -7.29 -9.81
C ALA A 228 -10.51 -7.74 -8.91
N LYS A 229 -9.39 -8.17 -9.49
CA LYS A 229 -8.21 -8.73 -8.81
C LYS A 229 -8.55 -9.94 -7.94
N CYS A 230 -9.41 -10.84 -8.42
CA CYS A 230 -9.79 -12.06 -7.71
C CYS A 230 -8.73 -13.17 -7.73
N GLY A 231 -7.58 -12.97 -8.41
CA GLY A 231 -6.49 -13.94 -8.51
C GLY A 231 -6.60 -14.92 -9.68
N GLU A 232 -7.79 -15.07 -10.25
CA GLU A 232 -8.01 -15.93 -11.43
C GLU A 232 -7.48 -15.30 -12.72
N LYS A 233 -6.93 -16.16 -13.59
CA LYS A 233 -6.37 -15.80 -14.91
C LYS A 233 -7.37 -16.15 -16.02
N ASN A 234 -7.18 -15.57 -17.20
CA ASN A 234 -7.98 -15.83 -18.40
C ASN A 234 -9.50 -15.54 -18.23
N PRO A 235 -9.85 -14.28 -17.91
CA PRO A 235 -11.24 -13.86 -17.77
C PRO A 235 -12.02 -14.05 -19.09
N GLY A 236 -13.12 -14.80 -19.02
CA GLY A 236 -14.01 -15.04 -20.16
C GLY A 236 -15.05 -13.94 -20.40
N LEU A 237 -15.28 -13.06 -19.42
CA LEU A 237 -16.22 -11.96 -19.52
C LEU A 237 -15.49 -10.65 -19.79
N GLN A 238 -16.05 -9.81 -20.67
CA GLN A 238 -15.52 -8.50 -21.02
C GLN A 238 -16.61 -7.47 -20.84
N CYS A 239 -16.25 -6.28 -20.35
CA CYS A 239 -17.19 -5.17 -20.26
C CYS A 239 -17.72 -4.84 -21.67
N SER A 240 -19.03 -4.98 -21.86
CA SER A 240 -19.70 -4.72 -23.15
C SER A 240 -19.54 -3.27 -23.63
N LYS A 241 -19.40 -2.32 -22.70
CA LYS A 241 -19.28 -0.89 -23.00
C LYS A 241 -17.86 -0.49 -23.40
N CYS A 242 -16.86 -0.73 -22.55
CA CYS A 242 -15.49 -0.27 -22.82
C CYS A 242 -14.63 -1.27 -23.59
N LYS A 243 -15.03 -2.55 -23.63
CA LYS A 243 -14.27 -3.64 -24.27
C LYS A 243 -12.81 -3.73 -23.81
N PHE A 244 -12.47 -3.19 -22.65
CA PHE A 244 -11.10 -3.24 -22.12
C PHE A 244 -11.05 -4.02 -20.80
N ALA A 245 -11.93 -3.69 -19.86
CA ALA A 245 -12.00 -4.40 -18.59
C ALA A 245 -12.50 -5.84 -18.81
N ARG A 246 -11.77 -6.79 -18.25
CA ARG A 246 -12.11 -8.21 -18.27
C ARG A 246 -12.40 -8.74 -16.86
N TYR A 247 -13.28 -9.72 -16.77
CA TYR A 247 -13.76 -10.31 -15.53
C TYR A 247 -13.86 -11.82 -15.65
N CYS A 248 -13.58 -12.53 -14.56
CA CYS A 248 -13.80 -13.99 -14.54
C CYS A 248 -15.28 -14.35 -14.38
N SER A 249 -16.10 -13.43 -13.83
CA SER A 249 -17.53 -13.67 -13.60
C SER A 249 -18.32 -12.36 -13.56
N SER A 250 -19.65 -12.48 -13.67
CA SER A 250 -20.59 -11.35 -13.46
C SER A 250 -20.49 -10.78 -12.04
N ALA A 251 -20.19 -11.61 -11.04
CA ALA A 251 -19.96 -11.17 -9.67
C ALA A 251 -18.73 -10.25 -9.57
N CYS A 252 -17.61 -10.64 -10.19
CA CYS A 252 -16.41 -9.79 -10.27
C CYS A 252 -16.71 -8.47 -10.99
N GLN A 253 -17.51 -8.50 -12.05
CA GLN A 253 -17.93 -7.29 -12.75
C GLN A 253 -18.80 -6.39 -11.86
N ALA A 254 -19.78 -6.96 -11.15
CA ALA A 254 -20.68 -6.21 -10.27
C ALA A 254 -19.93 -5.57 -9.09
N GLU A 255 -18.97 -6.29 -8.51
CA GLU A 255 -18.09 -5.76 -7.46
C GLU A 255 -17.28 -4.55 -7.97
N ASP A 256 -16.63 -4.70 -9.12
CA ASP A 256 -15.86 -3.62 -9.73
C ASP A 256 -16.73 -2.47 -10.23
N TRP A 257 -17.98 -2.73 -10.63
CA TRP A 257 -18.85 -1.75 -11.28
C TRP A 257 -19.03 -0.46 -10.46
N LYS A 258 -19.01 -0.57 -9.12
CA LYS A 258 -19.03 0.57 -8.18
C LYS A 258 -17.98 1.63 -8.55
N TYR A 259 -16.82 1.19 -8.99
CA TYR A 259 -15.67 2.01 -9.37
C TYR A 259 -15.54 2.15 -10.88
N HIS A 260 -15.65 1.04 -11.62
CA HIS A 260 -15.46 0.99 -13.08
C HIS A 260 -16.38 1.95 -13.83
N LYS A 261 -17.66 2.07 -13.41
CA LYS A 261 -18.65 2.92 -14.09
C LYS A 261 -18.23 4.39 -14.23
N THR A 262 -17.36 4.88 -13.35
CA THR A 262 -16.92 6.29 -13.32
C THR A 262 -15.99 6.69 -14.46
N TYR A 263 -15.33 5.71 -15.08
CA TYR A 263 -14.42 5.86 -16.23
C TYR A 263 -14.75 4.90 -17.39
N CYS A 264 -15.76 4.04 -17.24
CA CYS A 264 -16.20 3.09 -18.26
C CYS A 264 -16.70 3.80 -19.53
N GLY A 265 -15.93 3.66 -20.61
CA GLY A 265 -16.21 4.28 -21.91
C GLY A 265 -15.59 5.66 -22.11
N ALA A 266 -14.83 6.19 -21.13
CA ALA A 266 -14.09 7.45 -21.29
C ALA A 266 -12.88 7.31 -22.25
N VAL A 267 -12.45 6.07 -22.55
CA VAL A 267 -11.23 5.76 -23.31
C VAL A 267 -11.46 5.72 -24.83
N HIS A 268 -12.44 6.48 -25.32
CA HIS A 268 -12.62 6.73 -26.75
C HIS A 268 -12.04 8.08 -27.20
N GLN A 269 -11.40 8.85 -26.32
CA GLN A 269 -10.57 9.99 -26.76
C GLN A 269 -9.17 9.48 -27.10
N ARG A 270 -9.02 9.26 -28.42
CA ARG A 270 -7.79 8.96 -29.14
C ARG A 270 -6.65 9.88 -28.67
N PHE A 271 -5.59 9.30 -28.14
CA PHE A 271 -4.25 9.88 -28.28
C PHE A 271 -3.55 9.04 -29.35
N TRP A 272 -3.48 9.63 -30.54
CA TRP A 272 -2.47 9.29 -31.56
C TRP A 272 -1.18 10.00 -31.16
#